data_AF-S4S058-F1
#
_entry.id   AF-S4S058-F1
#
_cell.length_a   1.000
_cell.length_b   1.000
_cell.length_c   1.000
_cell.angle_alpha   90.00
_cell.angle_beta   90.00
_cell.angle_gamma   90.00
#
_symmetry.space_group_name_H-M   'P 1'
#
loop_
_entity.id
_entity.type
_entity.pdbx_description
1 polymer ?
#
loop_
_entity_poly.entity_id
_entity_poly.type
_entity_poly.pdbx_seq_one_letter_code
_entity_poly.pdbx_strand_id
1 'polypeptide(L)'
;WIYDCFKKADKNKDGRMTFKEVKNLLKMMNIDMNEHHAQHLFEMADMSRSGTLEGIEFVVFYKLLTQRDELQALFSSLSGDGSVLSRGELAAFLRDFQREEGCEELRFAEELASSITERHELSNIARSLSVMTLDGFVRYLTSPDGSLWDQRHDSIGHDMTRPLSHYFISSSHNTYLMEDQLRGPSSTEAYISSRAFRKGCRCVELDCWDGQNGEPVIYHGHTLTSKILFSDVIRTIEKYAFQVSDYPVILSIENHCSVAQQAVLARHMQSILGDKLLTAPLAGLPSSQLPSPEQLRGKVLVKGKRLPGPWPREAVPVANGHDESGEVSDEDEAAEMEDESVRNCVRQRGKKCKQNLSMELSNCVVYCRSVQFPGFSRPRDQASAWDISSFTETKARKLLREDGNEFVRHNTLQLSRVYPAGRRTDSSNYNPQEFWNVGCQIVALNFQTAGDEMDLHDGHFRQNGGCGYVLKPAFLCDPTTAFQPENPQPGIGLHTVRLTIKVISGQQLPKVPHSNKGSIIDPLVRVEVHGVPLDNARYETKYIDNNGFNPQWNEILSFNINVPEVALLRFVVEDHDTATPNDFVAQYSIAFSSLRQGYRHIPLLSRDGTRVEPSSLFIHVKIANVT
;
A
#
# COMPACT_ATOMS: atom_id res chain seq x y z
N TRP A 1 -25.85 -5.75 -14.44
CA TRP A 1 -25.81 -4.34 -13.98
C TRP A 1 -26.83 -3.44 -14.68
N ILE A 2 -26.72 -3.12 -15.98
CA ILE A 2 -27.69 -2.24 -16.69
C ILE A 2 -29.14 -2.73 -16.51
N TYR A 3 -29.35 -4.03 -16.68
CA TYR A 3 -30.65 -4.69 -16.47
C TYR A 3 -31.12 -4.67 -15.00
N ASP A 4 -30.18 -4.64 -14.04
CA ASP A 4 -30.50 -4.54 -12.61
C ASP A 4 -30.88 -3.11 -12.21
N CYS A 5 -30.22 -2.11 -12.81
CA CYS A 5 -30.58 -0.70 -12.67
C CYS A 5 -31.98 -0.44 -13.23
N PHE A 6 -32.28 -1.00 -14.41
CA PHE A 6 -33.62 -0.99 -15.00
C PHE A 6 -34.67 -1.58 -14.05
N LYS A 7 -34.46 -2.81 -13.57
CA LYS A 7 -35.37 -3.47 -12.62
C LYS A 7 -35.58 -2.73 -11.30
N LYS A 8 -34.57 -1.99 -10.84
CA LYS A 8 -34.67 -1.18 -9.61
C LYS A 8 -35.43 0.13 -9.82
N ALA A 9 -35.35 0.70 -11.02
CA ALA A 9 -36.01 1.95 -11.37
C ALA A 9 -37.47 1.76 -11.80
N ASP A 10 -37.79 0.62 -12.44
CA ASP A 10 -39.15 0.15 -12.74
C ASP A 10 -39.89 -0.21 -11.45
N LYS A 11 -40.56 0.78 -10.85
CA LYS A 11 -41.21 0.62 -9.53
C LYS A 11 -42.53 -0.13 -9.62
N ASN A 12 -43.23 0.01 -10.74
CA ASN A 12 -44.53 -0.64 -10.96
C ASN A 12 -44.38 -2.05 -11.56
N LYS A 13 -43.16 -2.45 -11.96
CA LYS A 13 -42.78 -3.75 -12.52
C LYS A 13 -43.54 -4.08 -13.82
N ASP A 14 -43.90 -3.06 -14.58
CA ASP A 14 -44.63 -3.23 -15.84
C ASP A 14 -43.69 -3.51 -17.03
N GLY A 15 -42.37 -3.48 -16.80
CA GLY A 15 -41.35 -3.73 -17.81
C GLY A 15 -41.10 -2.55 -18.75
N ARG A 16 -41.63 -1.37 -18.43
CA ARG A 16 -41.51 -0.12 -19.19
C ARG A 16 -40.95 0.96 -18.26
N MET A 17 -40.27 1.96 -18.84
CA MET A 17 -39.77 3.10 -18.06
C MET A 17 -40.41 4.40 -18.51
N THR A 18 -41.21 5.00 -17.63
CA THR A 18 -41.71 6.37 -17.80
C THR A 18 -40.60 7.40 -17.56
N PHE A 19 -40.75 8.63 -18.08
CA PHE A 19 -39.79 9.70 -17.79
C PHE A 19 -39.63 9.99 -16.28
N LYS A 20 -40.70 9.80 -15.48
CA LYS A 20 -40.62 9.92 -14.02
C LYS A 20 -39.71 8.86 -13.39
N GLU A 21 -39.73 7.64 -13.91
CA GLU A 21 -38.84 6.56 -13.47
C GLU A 21 -37.42 6.77 -13.96
N VAL A 22 -37.23 7.34 -15.15
CA VAL A 22 -35.92 7.79 -15.65
C VAL A 22 -35.30 8.83 -14.72
N LYS A 23 -36.08 9.83 -14.27
CA LYS A 23 -35.59 10.82 -13.29
C LYS A 23 -35.18 10.18 -11.96
N ASN A 24 -35.92 9.15 -11.51
CA ASN A 24 -35.52 8.41 -10.32
C ASN A 24 -34.25 7.57 -10.55
N LEU A 25 -34.12 6.96 -11.74
CA LEU A 25 -32.94 6.21 -12.14
C LEU A 25 -31.69 7.09 -12.15
N LEU A 26 -31.76 8.30 -12.74
CA LEU A 26 -30.64 9.25 -12.78
C LEU A 26 -30.14 9.60 -11.36
N LYS A 27 -31.07 9.87 -10.42
CA LYS A 27 -30.72 10.10 -9.01
C LYS A 27 -30.10 8.88 -8.33
N MET A 28 -30.55 7.66 -8.69
CA MET A 28 -29.96 6.41 -8.21
C MET A 28 -28.55 6.18 -8.78
N MET A 29 -28.30 6.66 -10.00
CA MET A 29 -27.00 6.62 -10.68
C MET A 29 -26.05 7.75 -10.28
N ASN A 30 -26.43 8.56 -9.27
CA ASN A 30 -25.62 9.67 -8.76
C ASN A 30 -25.48 10.86 -9.74
N ILE A 31 -26.58 11.23 -10.41
CA ILE A 31 -26.64 12.36 -11.37
C ILE A 31 -27.85 13.24 -11.08
N ASP A 32 -27.65 14.56 -11.06
CA ASP A 32 -28.73 15.53 -11.24
C ASP A 32 -28.60 16.13 -12.63
N MET A 33 -29.33 15.54 -13.58
CA MET A 33 -29.32 16.01 -14.95
C MET A 33 -30.40 17.05 -15.13
N ASN A 34 -30.07 18.13 -15.86
CA ASN A 34 -31.07 19.10 -16.30
C ASN A 34 -32.27 18.39 -16.95
N GLU A 35 -33.49 18.71 -16.50
CA GLU A 35 -34.71 18.01 -16.92
C GLU A 35 -34.93 18.08 -18.44
N HIS A 36 -34.60 19.20 -19.09
CA HIS A 36 -34.70 19.30 -20.55
C HIS A 36 -33.71 18.38 -21.26
N HIS A 37 -32.49 18.24 -20.75
CA HIS A 37 -31.50 17.35 -21.34
C HIS A 37 -31.89 15.88 -21.12
N ALA A 38 -32.33 15.52 -19.90
CA ALA A 38 -32.83 14.17 -19.61
C ALA A 38 -34.03 13.81 -20.49
N GLN A 39 -34.96 14.76 -20.68
CA GLN A 39 -36.12 14.60 -21.56
C GLN A 39 -35.69 14.45 -23.01
N HIS A 40 -34.69 15.22 -23.46
CA HIS A 40 -34.15 15.10 -24.82
C HIS A 40 -33.54 13.72 -25.07
N LEU A 41 -32.70 13.22 -24.15
CA LEU A 41 -32.12 11.88 -24.24
C LEU A 41 -33.21 10.79 -24.24
N PHE A 42 -34.25 10.96 -23.42
CA PHE A 42 -35.40 10.07 -23.38
C PHE A 42 -36.14 10.03 -24.73
N GLU A 43 -36.44 11.19 -25.29
CA GLU A 43 -37.14 11.31 -26.58
C GLU A 43 -36.30 10.78 -27.75
N MET A 44 -34.98 10.97 -27.72
CA MET A 44 -34.07 10.38 -28.71
C MET A 44 -34.09 8.84 -28.66
N ALA A 45 -34.28 8.27 -27.47
CA ALA A 45 -34.29 6.83 -27.27
C ALA A 45 -35.67 6.18 -27.50
N ASP A 46 -36.77 6.91 -27.26
CA ASP A 46 -38.16 6.48 -27.50
C ASP A 46 -38.49 6.46 -29.01
N MET A 47 -37.87 5.53 -29.73
CA MET A 47 -38.06 5.38 -31.18
C MET A 47 -39.50 4.98 -31.55
N SER A 48 -40.19 4.27 -30.64
CA SER A 48 -41.60 3.89 -30.78
C SER A 48 -42.57 5.05 -30.54
N ARG A 49 -42.08 6.16 -29.94
CA ARG A 49 -42.89 7.31 -29.51
C ARG A 49 -44.02 6.90 -28.56
N SER A 50 -43.76 5.88 -27.74
CA SER A 50 -44.75 5.31 -26.83
C SER A 50 -44.91 6.14 -25.55
N GLY A 51 -43.98 7.08 -25.29
CA GLY A 51 -43.88 7.81 -24.02
C GLY A 51 -43.26 6.96 -22.91
N THR A 52 -42.69 5.80 -23.25
CA THR A 52 -42.00 4.88 -22.35
C THR A 52 -40.79 4.25 -23.05
N LEU A 53 -39.76 3.85 -22.31
CA LEU A 53 -38.62 3.11 -22.86
C LEU A 53 -38.79 1.61 -22.61
N GLU A 54 -38.79 0.81 -23.67
CA GLU A 54 -38.90 -0.65 -23.61
C GLU A 54 -37.70 -1.36 -24.26
N GLY A 55 -37.18 -2.40 -23.60
CA GLY A 55 -36.18 -3.31 -24.17
C GLY A 55 -34.96 -2.60 -24.78
N ILE A 56 -34.92 -2.53 -26.12
CA ILE A 56 -33.82 -1.93 -26.90
C ILE A 56 -33.74 -0.41 -26.72
N GLU A 57 -34.87 0.27 -26.52
CA GLU A 57 -34.92 1.74 -26.35
C GLU A 57 -34.23 2.16 -25.05
N PHE A 58 -34.39 1.37 -23.99
CA PHE A 58 -33.63 1.59 -22.76
C PHE A 58 -32.13 1.41 -22.97
N VAL A 59 -31.72 0.44 -23.79
CA VAL A 59 -30.30 0.27 -24.15
C VAL A 59 -29.78 1.47 -24.94
N VAL A 60 -30.59 2.03 -25.84
CA VAL A 60 -30.24 3.26 -26.57
C VAL A 60 -30.10 4.44 -25.61
N PHE A 61 -31.08 4.66 -24.72
CA PHE A 61 -31.02 5.69 -23.69
C PHE A 61 -29.75 5.57 -22.84
N TYR A 62 -29.45 4.36 -22.38
CA TYR A 62 -28.26 4.11 -21.58
C TYR A 62 -26.97 4.38 -22.36
N LYS A 63 -26.89 3.96 -23.62
CA LYS A 63 -25.73 4.25 -24.48
C LYS A 63 -25.52 5.75 -24.64
N LEU A 64 -26.59 6.51 -24.89
CA LEU A 64 -26.53 7.97 -24.98
C LEU A 64 -26.08 8.59 -23.64
N LEU A 65 -26.62 8.11 -22.52
CA LEU A 65 -26.25 8.59 -21.18
C LEU A 65 -24.78 8.30 -20.81
N THR A 66 -24.25 7.16 -21.27
CA THR A 66 -22.87 6.74 -21.00
C THR A 66 -21.88 7.11 -22.08
N GLN A 67 -22.30 7.91 -23.06
CA GLN A 67 -21.41 8.42 -24.09
C GLN A 67 -20.29 9.25 -23.44
N ARG A 68 -19.07 9.01 -23.91
CA ARG A 68 -17.86 9.66 -23.40
C ARG A 68 -17.28 10.59 -24.46
N ASP A 69 -17.80 11.81 -24.48
CA ASP A 69 -17.41 12.83 -25.45
C ASP A 69 -15.91 13.11 -25.44
N GLU A 70 -15.26 13.01 -24.28
CA GLU A 70 -13.81 13.20 -24.16
C GLU A 70 -13.02 12.10 -24.87
N LEU A 71 -13.50 10.86 -24.86
CA LEU A 71 -12.88 9.74 -25.58
C LEU A 71 -13.19 9.78 -27.06
N GLN A 72 -14.40 10.21 -27.42
CA GLN A 72 -14.76 10.40 -28.82
C GLN A 72 -13.93 11.52 -29.45
N ALA A 73 -13.78 12.66 -28.78
CA ALA A 73 -12.93 13.76 -29.23
C ALA A 73 -11.47 13.33 -29.38
N LEU A 74 -10.94 12.56 -28.41
CA LEU A 74 -9.60 12.00 -28.49
C LEU A 74 -9.46 11.06 -29.69
N PHE A 75 -10.38 10.11 -29.86
CA PHE A 75 -10.38 9.17 -30.98
C PHE A 75 -10.44 9.89 -32.33
N SER A 76 -11.35 10.86 -32.49
CA SER A 76 -11.46 11.66 -33.71
C SER A 76 -10.22 12.51 -33.97
N SER A 77 -9.47 12.93 -32.94
CA SER A 77 -8.21 13.65 -33.12
C SER A 77 -7.06 12.75 -33.62
N LEU A 78 -7.19 11.44 -33.43
CA LEU A 78 -6.18 10.43 -33.80
C LEU A 78 -6.50 9.75 -35.13
N SER A 79 -7.79 9.59 -35.45
CA SER A 79 -8.26 8.92 -36.66
C SER A 79 -8.33 9.88 -37.84
N GLY A 80 -7.62 9.56 -38.93
CA GLY A 80 -7.63 10.36 -40.15
C GLY A 80 -8.97 10.33 -40.91
N ASP A 81 -9.75 9.26 -40.77
CA ASP A 81 -11.08 9.12 -41.40
C ASP A 81 -12.26 9.32 -40.42
N GLY A 82 -11.96 9.47 -39.13
CA GLY A 82 -12.94 9.67 -38.06
C GLY A 82 -13.72 8.42 -37.64
N SER A 83 -13.42 7.25 -38.22
CA SER A 83 -14.19 6.02 -38.04
C SER A 83 -13.39 4.88 -37.40
N VAL A 84 -12.12 4.72 -37.78
CA VAL A 84 -11.21 3.68 -37.26
C VAL A 84 -9.82 4.25 -37.03
N LEU A 85 -9.06 3.62 -36.13
CA LEU A 85 -7.62 3.80 -36.03
C LEU A 85 -6.93 2.69 -36.80
N SER A 86 -6.16 3.07 -37.82
CA SER A 86 -5.23 2.17 -38.47
C SER A 86 -4.12 1.74 -37.51
N ARG A 87 -3.43 0.65 -37.84
CA ARG A 87 -2.25 0.19 -37.09
C ARG A 87 -1.21 1.31 -36.88
N GLY A 88 -0.97 2.11 -37.91
CA GLY A 88 0.00 3.22 -37.86
C GLY A 88 -0.44 4.36 -36.94
N GLU A 89 -1.73 4.73 -36.97
CA GLU A 89 -2.28 5.77 -36.08
C GLU A 89 -2.27 5.33 -34.62
N LEU A 90 -2.66 4.08 -34.34
CA LEU A 90 -2.58 3.52 -33.00
C LEU A 90 -1.12 3.42 -32.52
N ALA A 91 -0.18 3.01 -33.38
CA ALA A 91 1.24 2.98 -33.06
C ALA A 91 1.78 4.39 -32.72
N ALA A 92 1.42 5.41 -33.50
CA ALA A 92 1.77 6.79 -33.21
C ALA A 92 1.17 7.26 -31.87
N PHE A 93 -0.09 6.90 -31.58
CA PHE A 93 -0.70 7.18 -30.28
C PHE A 93 0.07 6.54 -29.12
N LEU A 94 0.42 5.26 -29.24
CA LEU A 94 1.15 4.53 -28.20
C LEU A 94 2.54 5.12 -27.94
N ARG A 95 3.24 5.53 -29.00
CA ARG A 95 4.57 6.15 -28.88
C ARG A 95 4.50 7.60 -28.37
N ASP A 96 3.69 8.45 -29.00
CA ASP A 96 3.79 9.90 -28.84
C ASP A 96 2.97 10.42 -27.66
N PHE A 97 1.81 9.80 -27.40
CA PHE A 97 0.89 10.18 -26.33
C PHE A 97 0.99 9.26 -25.12
N GLN A 98 0.97 7.94 -25.32
CA GLN A 98 1.07 6.98 -24.20
C GLN A 98 2.49 6.82 -23.68
N ARG A 99 3.51 7.15 -24.50
CA ARG A 99 4.92 6.98 -24.17
C ARG A 99 5.20 5.56 -23.66
N GLU A 100 4.64 4.57 -24.35
CA GLU A 100 4.85 3.16 -24.00
C GLU A 100 6.34 2.84 -24.05
N GLU A 101 6.83 2.15 -23.02
CA GLU A 101 8.24 1.80 -22.92
C GLU A 101 8.63 0.81 -24.04
N GLY A 102 9.79 1.00 -24.65
CA GLY A 102 10.27 0.17 -25.77
C GLY A 102 9.61 0.48 -27.11
N CYS A 103 8.76 1.53 -27.19
CA CYS A 103 8.10 1.97 -28.42
C CYS A 103 8.78 3.19 -29.08
N GLU A 104 10.03 3.50 -28.75
CA GLU A 104 10.78 4.60 -29.36
C GLU A 104 10.93 4.40 -30.88
N GLU A 105 11.16 3.17 -31.30
CA GLU A 105 11.13 2.77 -32.70
C GLU A 105 9.70 2.40 -33.14
N LEU A 106 9.27 2.93 -34.28
CA LEU A 106 7.91 2.77 -34.79
C LEU A 106 7.50 1.30 -34.98
N ARG A 107 8.42 0.41 -35.37
CA ARG A 107 8.14 -1.02 -35.57
C ARG A 107 7.59 -1.70 -34.31
N PHE A 108 8.16 -1.41 -33.14
CA PHE A 108 7.74 -2.01 -31.88
C PHE A 108 6.39 -1.43 -31.46
N ALA A 109 6.16 -0.14 -31.72
CA ALA A 109 4.86 0.48 -31.53
C ALA A 109 3.77 -0.15 -32.43
N GLU A 110 4.09 -0.51 -33.68
CA GLU A 110 3.17 -1.22 -34.59
C GLU A 110 2.86 -2.66 -34.15
N GLU A 111 3.86 -3.37 -33.63
CA GLU A 111 3.68 -4.71 -33.05
C GLU A 111 2.77 -4.65 -31.82
N LEU A 112 3.00 -3.69 -30.92
CA LEU A 112 2.15 -3.46 -29.76
C LEU A 112 0.73 -3.05 -30.17
N ALA A 113 0.59 -2.14 -31.15
CA ALA A 113 -0.72 -1.73 -31.68
C ALA A 113 -1.52 -2.93 -32.22
N SER A 114 -0.86 -3.85 -32.93
CA SER A 114 -1.48 -5.08 -33.44
C SER A 114 -1.94 -5.99 -32.30
N SER A 115 -1.09 -6.19 -31.28
CA SER A 115 -1.41 -6.98 -30.09
C SER A 115 -2.58 -6.39 -29.28
N ILE A 116 -2.62 -5.07 -29.11
CA ILE A 116 -3.74 -4.39 -28.43
C ILE A 116 -5.02 -4.54 -29.24
N THR A 117 -4.96 -4.36 -30.56
CA THR A 117 -6.13 -4.52 -31.44
C THR A 117 -6.69 -5.94 -31.36
N GLU A 118 -5.83 -6.96 -31.40
CA GLU A 118 -6.25 -8.36 -31.28
C GLU A 118 -6.99 -8.64 -29.96
N ARG A 119 -6.49 -8.09 -28.84
CA ARG A 119 -7.06 -8.32 -27.50
C ARG A 119 -8.34 -7.55 -27.22
N HIS A 120 -8.45 -6.32 -27.72
CA HIS A 120 -9.48 -5.37 -27.27
C HIS A 120 -10.53 -5.05 -28.32
N GLU A 121 -10.23 -5.17 -29.61
CA GLU A 121 -11.22 -4.87 -30.66
C GLU A 121 -12.44 -5.78 -30.52
N LEU A 122 -13.65 -5.23 -30.67
CA LEU A 122 -14.90 -5.98 -30.55
C LEU A 122 -15.38 -6.50 -31.89
N SER A 123 -15.19 -5.73 -32.96
CA SER A 123 -15.61 -6.12 -34.31
C SER A 123 -14.65 -7.14 -34.92
N ASN A 124 -15.16 -8.32 -35.28
CA ASN A 124 -14.36 -9.35 -35.96
C ASN A 124 -13.79 -8.87 -37.30
N ILE A 125 -14.54 -8.02 -38.01
CA ILE A 125 -14.10 -7.44 -39.29
C ILE A 125 -12.94 -6.49 -39.04
N ALA A 126 -13.09 -5.54 -38.10
CA ALA A 126 -12.03 -4.59 -37.77
C ALA A 126 -10.76 -5.29 -37.27
N ARG A 127 -10.92 -6.30 -36.40
CA ARG A 127 -9.81 -7.13 -35.90
C ARG A 127 -9.06 -7.83 -37.04
N SER A 128 -9.78 -8.44 -37.98
CA SER A 128 -9.17 -9.11 -39.14
C SER A 128 -8.41 -8.15 -40.08
N LEU A 129 -8.81 -6.88 -40.12
CA LEU A 129 -8.15 -5.82 -40.87
C LEU A 129 -7.05 -5.12 -40.06
N SER A 130 -6.82 -5.53 -38.81
CA SER A 130 -5.89 -4.91 -37.86
C SER A 130 -6.14 -3.40 -37.67
N VAL A 131 -7.41 -3.01 -37.63
CA VAL A 131 -7.86 -1.65 -37.31
C VAL A 131 -8.72 -1.64 -36.05
N MET A 132 -8.74 -0.52 -35.34
CA MET A 132 -9.45 -0.39 -34.06
C MET A 132 -10.61 0.61 -34.17
N THR A 133 -11.78 0.18 -33.70
CA THR A 133 -12.98 1.02 -33.59
C THR A 133 -12.97 1.85 -32.30
N LEU A 134 -13.85 2.85 -32.18
CA LEU A 134 -14.01 3.60 -30.94
C LEU A 134 -14.29 2.68 -29.75
N ASP A 135 -15.17 1.68 -29.91
CA ASP A 135 -15.49 0.74 -28.83
C ASP A 135 -14.27 -0.09 -28.41
N GLY A 136 -13.47 -0.55 -29.38
CA GLY A 136 -12.19 -1.23 -29.11
C GLY A 136 -11.20 -0.33 -28.37
N PHE A 137 -11.13 0.94 -28.75
CA PHE A 137 -10.27 1.94 -28.10
C PHE A 137 -10.70 2.26 -26.66
N VAL A 138 -12.00 2.43 -26.42
CA VAL A 138 -12.56 2.60 -25.07
C VAL A 138 -12.28 1.35 -24.22
N ARG A 139 -12.45 0.15 -24.78
CA ARG A 139 -12.12 -1.11 -24.09
C ARG A 139 -10.64 -1.19 -23.74
N TYR A 140 -9.75 -0.82 -24.65
CA TYR A 140 -8.32 -0.74 -24.36
C TYR A 140 -8.01 0.22 -23.19
N LEU A 141 -8.49 1.47 -23.24
CA LEU A 141 -8.20 2.47 -22.21
C LEU A 141 -8.74 2.08 -20.83
N THR A 142 -9.88 1.41 -20.79
CA THR A 142 -10.51 0.93 -19.53
C THR A 142 -10.02 -0.44 -19.08
N SER A 143 -9.22 -1.12 -19.90
CA SER A 143 -8.60 -2.40 -19.55
C SER A 143 -7.36 -2.20 -18.66
N PRO A 144 -6.79 -3.28 -18.12
CA PRO A 144 -5.48 -3.20 -17.47
C PRO A 144 -4.42 -2.49 -18.34
N ASP A 145 -4.41 -2.66 -19.68
CA ASP A 145 -3.39 -2.05 -20.54
C ASP A 145 -3.45 -0.52 -20.56
N GLY A 146 -4.64 0.05 -20.34
CA GLY A 146 -4.85 1.48 -20.18
C GLY A 146 -4.73 1.98 -18.74
N SER A 147 -4.37 1.12 -17.78
CA SER A 147 -4.23 1.51 -16.38
C SER A 147 -3.02 2.42 -16.15
N LEU A 148 -3.17 3.36 -15.20
CA LEU A 148 -2.06 4.15 -14.67
C LEU A 148 -0.95 3.27 -14.08
N TRP A 149 -1.34 2.12 -13.52
CA TRP A 149 -0.43 1.14 -12.95
C TRP A 149 0.35 0.41 -14.04
N ASP A 150 1.65 0.32 -13.84
CA ASP A 150 2.50 -0.56 -14.63
C ASP A 150 2.37 -2.02 -14.19
N GLN A 151 1.68 -2.82 -15.02
CA GLN A 151 1.48 -4.25 -14.77
C GLN A 151 2.78 -5.06 -14.71
N ARG A 152 3.90 -4.55 -15.22
CA ARG A 152 5.20 -5.22 -15.06
C ARG A 152 5.57 -5.36 -13.59
N HIS A 153 5.05 -4.47 -12.74
CA HIS A 153 5.23 -4.50 -11.29
C HIS A 153 4.23 -5.43 -10.58
N ASP A 154 3.33 -6.12 -11.29
CA ASP A 154 2.50 -7.20 -10.73
C ASP A 154 3.28 -8.50 -10.53
N SER A 155 4.52 -8.57 -11.04
CA SER A 155 5.44 -9.69 -10.84
C SER A 155 6.70 -9.25 -10.07
N ILE A 156 7.44 -10.23 -9.55
CA ILE A 156 8.76 -9.95 -8.95
C ILE A 156 9.69 -9.46 -10.05
N GLY A 157 10.13 -8.21 -9.94
CA GLY A 157 11.03 -7.57 -10.90
C GLY A 157 12.29 -6.97 -10.28
N HIS A 158 12.30 -6.76 -8.96
CA HIS A 158 13.46 -6.23 -8.26
C HIS A 158 14.54 -7.29 -8.05
N ASP A 159 15.79 -6.86 -7.88
CA ASP A 159 16.88 -7.73 -7.43
C ASP A 159 16.59 -8.16 -5.99
N MET A 160 16.27 -9.45 -5.78
CA MET A 160 15.95 -10.05 -4.47
C MET A 160 17.17 -10.68 -3.77
N THR A 161 18.37 -10.45 -4.32
CA THR A 161 19.63 -11.06 -3.84
C THR A 161 20.48 -10.12 -2.97
N ARG A 162 20.03 -8.87 -2.75
CA ARG A 162 20.69 -7.90 -1.86
C ARG A 162 20.42 -8.22 -0.39
N PRO A 163 21.20 -7.70 0.58
CA PRO A 163 20.92 -7.87 2.00
C PRO A 163 19.53 -7.38 2.39
N LEU A 164 18.91 -7.99 3.41
CA LEU A 164 17.61 -7.53 3.96
C LEU A 164 17.59 -6.02 4.28
N SER A 165 18.70 -5.43 4.71
CA SER A 165 18.80 -3.99 5.00
C SER A 165 18.56 -3.10 3.78
N HIS A 166 18.59 -3.63 2.56
CA HIS A 166 18.40 -2.91 1.31
C HIS A 166 16.94 -2.84 0.87
N TYR A 167 15.99 -3.40 1.62
CA TYR A 167 14.57 -3.41 1.25
C TYR A 167 13.71 -2.66 2.28
N PHE A 168 12.68 -1.98 1.80
CA PHE A 168 11.52 -1.66 2.62
C PHE A 168 10.69 -2.93 2.83
N ILE A 169 10.20 -3.13 4.05
CA ILE A 169 9.52 -4.36 4.48
C ILE A 169 8.14 -4.00 4.99
N SER A 170 7.09 -4.57 4.41
CA SER A 170 5.72 -4.34 4.85
C SER A 170 5.53 -4.86 6.28
N SER A 171 5.16 -3.97 7.20
CA SER A 171 5.28 -4.20 8.64
C SER A 171 4.03 -3.76 9.39
N SER A 172 3.52 -4.64 10.25
CA SER A 172 2.35 -4.39 11.10
C SER A 172 2.77 -4.19 12.56
N HIS A 173 2.15 -3.21 13.21
CA HIS A 173 2.26 -2.94 14.65
C HIS A 173 1.06 -3.54 15.38
N ASN A 174 1.30 -4.13 16.56
CA ASN A 174 0.30 -4.79 17.40
C ASN A 174 -0.71 -5.62 16.58
N THR A 175 -0.16 -6.49 15.73
CA THR A 175 -0.90 -7.17 14.64
C THR A 175 -2.15 -7.89 15.12
N TYR A 176 -2.17 -8.36 16.37
CA TYR A 176 -3.28 -9.09 16.97
C TYR A 176 -4.53 -8.22 17.21
N LEU A 177 -4.41 -6.89 17.27
CA LEU A 177 -5.52 -5.98 17.62
C LEU A 177 -6.48 -5.75 16.45
N MET A 178 -7.78 -5.81 16.76
CA MET A 178 -8.82 -5.58 15.77
C MET A 178 -9.30 -4.12 15.70
N GLU A 179 -9.11 -3.34 16.76
CA GLU A 179 -9.67 -1.99 16.89
C GLU A 179 -8.69 -1.08 17.68
N ASP A 180 -9.15 -0.47 18.78
CA ASP A 180 -8.37 0.42 19.63
C ASP A 180 -7.35 -0.33 20.52
N GLN A 181 -6.39 0.41 21.07
CA GLN A 181 -5.30 -0.14 21.88
C GLN A 181 -5.73 -0.47 23.32
N LEU A 182 -6.88 -0.03 23.81
CA LEU A 182 -7.23 -0.12 25.24
C LEU A 182 -8.26 -1.20 25.54
N ARG A 183 -9.22 -1.44 24.64
CA ARG A 183 -10.40 -2.28 24.85
C ARG A 183 -10.75 -3.14 23.64
N GLY A 184 -10.11 -2.90 22.51
CA GLY A 184 -10.35 -3.63 21.26
C GLY A 184 -10.15 -5.14 21.38
N PRO A 185 -10.85 -5.95 20.57
CA PRO A 185 -10.65 -7.39 20.57
C PRO A 185 -9.31 -7.77 19.92
N SER A 186 -8.63 -8.77 20.47
CA SER A 186 -7.51 -9.46 19.83
C SER A 186 -8.00 -10.70 19.07
N SER A 187 -7.46 -10.97 17.89
CA SER A 187 -7.88 -12.09 17.04
C SER A 187 -6.75 -12.67 16.20
N THR A 188 -6.76 -13.98 15.98
CA THR A 188 -5.91 -14.65 14.98
C THR A 188 -6.22 -14.18 13.56
N GLU A 189 -7.46 -13.73 13.30
CA GLU A 189 -7.89 -13.26 11.98
C GLU A 189 -7.15 -12.00 11.51
N ALA A 190 -6.64 -11.21 12.45
CA ALA A 190 -5.82 -10.04 12.16
C ALA A 190 -4.51 -10.42 11.42
N TYR A 191 -3.98 -11.62 11.67
CA TYR A 191 -2.82 -12.15 10.96
C TYR A 191 -3.17 -12.68 9.55
N ILE A 192 -4.39 -13.19 9.33
CA ILE A 192 -4.76 -13.94 8.12
C ILE A 192 -5.18 -13.03 6.96
N SER A 193 -6.46 -12.68 6.92
CA SER A 193 -7.16 -12.45 5.65
C SER A 193 -7.69 -11.06 5.46
N SER A 194 -7.99 -10.35 6.54
CA SER A 194 -8.50 -8.99 6.45
C SER A 194 -7.40 -7.93 6.57
N ARG A 195 -6.18 -8.29 7.01
CA ARG A 195 -5.18 -7.30 7.44
C ARG A 195 -3.74 -7.63 7.04
N ALA A 196 -3.05 -8.59 7.65
CA ALA A 196 -1.61 -8.74 7.43
C ALA A 196 -1.20 -9.57 6.20
N PHE A 197 -1.22 -10.91 6.26
CA PHE A 197 -0.56 -11.74 5.25
C PHE A 197 -1.20 -11.69 3.86
N ARG A 198 -2.52 -11.55 3.76
CA ARG A 198 -3.18 -11.34 2.45
C ARG A 198 -2.82 -10.00 1.78
N LYS A 199 -2.39 -9.00 2.54
CA LYS A 199 -1.84 -7.74 2.01
C LYS A 199 -0.32 -7.79 1.80
N GLY A 200 0.29 -8.98 1.86
CA GLY A 200 1.73 -9.16 1.67
C GLY A 200 2.59 -8.76 2.86
N CYS A 201 2.03 -8.46 4.04
CA CYS A 201 2.81 -8.08 5.23
C CYS A 201 3.87 -9.13 5.59
N ARG A 202 5.11 -8.70 5.91
CA ARG A 202 6.28 -9.56 6.16
C ARG A 202 6.88 -9.39 7.56
N CYS A 203 6.46 -8.40 8.34
CA CYS A 203 6.84 -8.26 9.75
C CYS A 203 5.59 -8.11 10.61
N VAL A 204 5.37 -9.03 11.54
CA VAL A 204 4.20 -9.05 12.43
C VAL A 204 4.61 -9.07 13.89
N GLU A 205 3.78 -8.51 14.75
CA GLU A 205 4.07 -8.32 16.17
C GLU A 205 3.26 -9.28 17.06
N LEU A 206 3.90 -9.77 18.13
CA LEU A 206 3.37 -10.74 19.07
C LEU A 206 3.78 -10.33 20.50
N ASP A 207 2.85 -9.73 21.23
CA ASP A 207 3.04 -9.32 22.62
C ASP A 207 2.71 -10.48 23.54
N CYS A 208 3.73 -11.21 23.96
CA CYS A 208 3.62 -12.48 24.64
C CYS A 208 3.60 -12.29 26.16
N TRP A 209 2.56 -12.79 26.80
CA TRP A 209 2.37 -12.73 28.25
C TRP A 209 2.06 -14.11 28.83
N ASP A 210 2.34 -14.26 30.12
CA ASP A 210 1.97 -15.48 30.84
C ASP A 210 0.46 -15.70 30.83
N GLY A 211 0.04 -16.88 30.39
CA GLY A 211 -1.35 -17.32 30.44
C GLY A 211 -1.59 -18.40 31.48
N GLN A 212 -2.86 -18.83 31.58
CA GLN A 212 -3.29 -19.86 32.52
C GLN A 212 -2.80 -21.24 32.09
N ASN A 213 -2.64 -22.15 33.05
CA ASN A 213 -2.21 -23.54 32.80
C ASN A 213 -0.85 -23.68 32.09
N GLY A 214 0.00 -22.66 32.14
CA GLY A 214 1.31 -22.66 31.50
C GLY A 214 1.29 -22.41 30.00
N GLU A 215 0.15 -22.02 29.42
CA GLU A 215 0.01 -21.70 28.00
C GLU A 215 0.13 -20.17 27.78
N PRO A 216 1.12 -19.68 27.01
CA PRO A 216 1.30 -18.27 26.74
C PRO A 216 0.15 -17.66 25.92
N VAL A 217 -0.14 -16.39 26.18
CA VAL A 217 -1.19 -15.62 25.50
C VAL A 217 -0.64 -14.36 24.85
N ILE A 218 -1.36 -13.84 23.86
CA ILE A 218 -1.08 -12.56 23.21
C ILE A 218 -2.20 -11.57 23.48
N TYR A 219 -1.84 -10.37 23.95
CA TYR A 219 -2.70 -9.20 24.11
C TYR A 219 -1.87 -7.96 24.45
N HIS A 220 -2.52 -6.79 24.45
CA HIS A 220 -1.84 -5.55 24.84
C HIS A 220 -1.82 -5.44 26.37
N GLY A 221 -0.62 -5.51 26.94
CA GLY A 221 -0.38 -5.56 28.38
C GLY A 221 -1.04 -4.42 29.15
N HIS A 222 -1.51 -4.72 30.37
CA HIS A 222 -2.14 -3.73 31.26
C HIS A 222 -3.37 -2.99 30.70
N THR A 223 -4.01 -3.55 29.66
CA THR A 223 -5.25 -3.03 29.07
C THR A 223 -6.42 -4.00 29.24
N LEU A 224 -7.59 -3.64 28.70
CA LEU A 224 -8.81 -4.46 28.69
C LEU A 224 -9.01 -5.22 27.36
N THR A 225 -7.98 -5.26 26.50
CA THR A 225 -8.02 -6.01 25.24
C THR A 225 -8.20 -7.51 25.50
N SER A 226 -8.89 -8.20 24.59
CA SER A 226 -9.09 -9.65 24.74
C SER A 226 -7.78 -10.40 24.49
N LYS A 227 -7.72 -11.66 24.94
CA LYS A 227 -6.50 -12.49 24.86
C LYS A 227 -6.70 -13.63 23.87
N ILE A 228 -5.65 -13.95 23.12
CA ILE A 228 -5.61 -15.11 22.22
C ILE A 228 -4.43 -16.01 22.57
N LEU A 229 -4.52 -17.31 22.28
CA LEU A 229 -3.42 -18.23 22.58
C LEU A 229 -2.26 -18.02 21.60
N PHE A 230 -1.04 -18.01 22.12
CA PHE A 230 0.16 -17.92 21.28
C PHE A 230 0.25 -19.08 20.28
N SER A 231 -0.08 -20.30 20.72
CA SER A 231 -0.07 -21.50 19.85
C SER A 231 -0.97 -21.35 18.63
N ASP A 232 -2.14 -20.73 18.78
CA ASP A 232 -3.11 -20.55 17.70
C ASP A 232 -2.63 -19.51 16.69
N VAL A 233 -1.95 -18.47 17.17
CA VAL A 233 -1.29 -17.47 16.32
C VAL A 233 -0.14 -18.11 15.53
N ILE A 234 0.70 -18.93 16.14
CA ILE A 234 1.78 -19.61 15.39
C ILE A 234 1.23 -20.60 14.36
N ARG A 235 0.16 -21.37 14.67
CA ARG A 235 -0.54 -22.22 13.68
C ARG A 235 -1.11 -21.40 12.53
N THR A 236 -1.61 -20.22 12.84
CA THR A 236 -2.11 -19.29 11.83
C THR A 236 -0.98 -18.81 10.92
N ILE A 237 0.15 -18.38 11.48
CA ILE A 237 1.33 -17.96 10.73
C ILE A 237 1.85 -19.10 9.84
N GLU A 238 1.98 -20.32 10.38
CA GLU A 238 2.42 -21.51 9.64
C GLU A 238 1.62 -21.71 8.35
N LYS A 239 0.29 -21.56 8.45
CA LYS A 239 -0.65 -21.81 7.36
C LYS A 239 -0.70 -20.68 6.32
N TYR A 240 -0.54 -19.43 6.73
CA TYR A 240 -0.85 -18.27 5.89
C TYR A 240 0.36 -17.41 5.50
N ALA A 241 1.49 -17.49 6.22
CA ALA A 241 2.65 -16.62 6.02
C ALA A 241 3.12 -16.57 4.55
N PHE A 242 3.07 -17.69 3.84
CA PHE A 242 3.62 -17.84 2.49
C PHE A 242 2.58 -18.05 1.38
N GLN A 243 1.30 -17.70 1.62
CA GLN A 243 0.26 -17.89 0.59
C GLN A 243 0.30 -16.84 -0.53
N VAL A 244 0.70 -15.61 -0.21
CA VAL A 244 0.76 -14.49 -1.17
C VAL A 244 2.21 -14.14 -1.56
N SER A 245 3.18 -14.46 -0.70
CA SER A 245 4.59 -14.15 -0.92
C SER A 245 5.46 -15.24 -0.31
N ASP A 246 6.42 -15.74 -1.07
CA ASP A 246 7.39 -16.74 -0.61
C ASP A 246 8.52 -16.15 0.23
N TYR A 247 8.64 -14.82 0.28
CA TYR A 247 9.73 -14.14 0.97
C TYR A 247 9.58 -14.19 2.49
N PRO A 248 10.71 -14.07 3.23
CA PRO A 248 10.75 -14.29 4.67
C PRO A 248 9.73 -13.49 5.47
N VAL A 249 9.33 -14.05 6.61
CA VAL A 249 8.49 -13.37 7.61
C VAL A 249 9.28 -13.17 8.90
N ILE A 250 9.22 -11.96 9.46
CA ILE A 250 9.84 -11.59 10.74
C ILE A 250 8.74 -11.57 11.82
N LEU A 251 8.94 -12.31 12.90
CA LEU A 251 8.12 -12.29 14.10
C LEU A 251 8.79 -11.35 15.12
N SER A 252 8.22 -10.17 15.33
CA SER A 252 8.62 -9.25 16.41
C SER A 252 8.01 -9.73 17.72
N ILE A 253 8.80 -10.41 18.54
CA ILE A 253 8.36 -10.90 19.85
C ILE A 253 8.64 -9.82 20.89
N GLU A 254 7.57 -9.29 21.49
CA GLU A 254 7.64 -8.53 22.73
C GLU A 254 7.35 -9.50 23.88
N ASN A 255 8.37 -9.79 24.70
CA ASN A 255 8.31 -10.90 25.65
C ASN A 255 8.08 -10.38 27.06
N HIS A 256 6.97 -10.79 27.69
CA HIS A 256 6.64 -10.53 29.10
C HIS A 256 6.42 -11.84 29.88
N CYS A 257 6.79 -12.98 29.30
CA CYS A 257 6.59 -14.29 29.90
C CYS A 257 7.65 -14.63 30.97
N SER A 258 7.27 -15.46 31.93
CA SER A 258 8.22 -16.16 32.81
C SER A 258 9.11 -17.11 32.02
N VAL A 259 10.31 -17.41 32.53
CA VAL A 259 11.28 -18.32 31.87
C VAL A 259 10.64 -19.66 31.47
N ALA A 260 9.78 -20.21 32.33
CA ALA A 260 9.06 -21.45 32.05
C ALA A 260 8.14 -21.34 30.82
N GLN A 261 7.37 -20.25 30.72
CA GLN A 261 6.49 -20.01 29.57
C GLN A 261 7.25 -19.54 28.33
N GLN A 262 8.43 -18.90 28.47
CA GLN A 262 9.31 -18.62 27.34
C GLN A 262 9.83 -19.90 26.66
N ALA A 263 10.14 -20.94 27.44
CA ALA A 263 10.47 -22.25 26.89
C ALA A 263 9.27 -22.87 26.14
N VAL A 264 8.04 -22.59 26.59
CA VAL A 264 6.81 -22.99 25.87
C VAL A 264 6.64 -22.20 24.57
N LEU A 265 6.90 -20.88 24.54
CA LEU A 265 6.92 -20.08 23.32
C LEU A 265 7.87 -20.68 22.28
N ALA A 266 9.11 -20.96 22.69
CA ALA A 266 10.12 -21.55 21.81
C ALA A 266 9.71 -22.93 21.30
N ARG A 267 9.14 -23.78 22.16
CA ARG A 267 8.64 -25.11 21.79
C ARG A 267 7.48 -25.02 20.79
N HIS A 268 6.52 -24.11 20.99
CA HIS A 268 5.42 -23.90 20.05
C HIS A 268 5.95 -23.44 18.69
N MET A 269 6.86 -22.47 18.65
CA MET A 269 7.48 -22.03 17.40
C MET A 269 8.21 -23.18 16.68
N GLN A 270 9.06 -23.94 17.39
CA GLN A 270 9.83 -25.04 16.80
C GLN A 270 8.94 -26.18 16.31
N SER A 271 7.96 -26.60 17.12
CA SER A 271 7.10 -27.74 16.77
C SER A 271 6.08 -27.43 15.69
N ILE A 272 5.55 -26.20 15.65
CA ILE A 272 4.51 -25.81 14.69
C ILE A 272 5.14 -25.34 13.38
N LEU A 273 6.15 -24.46 13.41
CA LEU A 273 6.77 -23.94 12.19
C LEU A 273 7.77 -24.93 11.57
N GLY A 274 8.33 -25.84 12.36
CA GLY A 274 9.29 -26.85 11.89
C GLY A 274 10.43 -26.21 11.09
N ASP A 275 10.67 -26.73 9.88
CA ASP A 275 11.75 -26.28 8.99
C ASP A 275 11.58 -24.84 8.49
N LYS A 276 10.38 -24.25 8.61
CA LYS A 276 10.16 -22.84 8.26
C LYS A 276 10.86 -21.93 9.26
N LEU A 277 10.99 -22.31 10.54
CA LEU A 277 11.68 -21.50 11.55
C LEU A 277 13.19 -21.52 11.32
N LEU A 278 13.79 -20.34 11.19
CA LEU A 278 15.24 -20.22 11.10
C LEU A 278 15.86 -20.23 12.51
N THR A 279 16.58 -21.29 12.84
CA THR A 279 17.23 -21.48 14.15
C THR A 279 18.75 -21.41 14.11
N ALA A 280 19.34 -21.39 12.92
CA ALA A 280 20.78 -21.32 12.72
C ALA A 280 21.13 -20.36 11.57
N PRO A 281 22.32 -19.74 11.59
CA PRO A 281 22.78 -18.92 10.47
C PRO A 281 23.02 -19.77 9.22
N LEU A 282 22.80 -19.19 8.05
CA LEU A 282 23.07 -19.81 6.77
C LEU A 282 24.59 -19.98 6.58
N ALA A 283 24.98 -21.13 6.03
CA ALA A 283 26.38 -21.43 5.75
C ALA A 283 26.96 -20.50 4.67
N GLY A 284 28.22 -20.08 4.85
CA GLY A 284 28.96 -19.32 3.84
C GLY A 284 28.64 -17.82 3.77
N LEU A 285 27.79 -17.28 4.66
CA LEU A 285 27.55 -15.84 4.75
C LEU A 285 28.62 -15.12 5.60
N PRO A 286 29.12 -13.95 5.16
CA PRO A 286 29.96 -13.10 5.99
C PRO A 286 29.24 -12.68 7.27
N SER A 287 29.98 -12.55 8.37
CA SER A 287 29.43 -12.05 9.65
C SER A 287 29.01 -10.57 9.59
N SER A 288 29.40 -9.85 8.55
CA SER A 288 29.13 -8.42 8.37
C SER A 288 27.89 -8.12 7.53
N GLN A 289 27.14 -9.12 7.07
CA GLN A 289 26.06 -8.93 6.10
C GLN A 289 24.81 -9.73 6.48
N LEU A 290 23.64 -9.10 6.34
CA LEU A 290 22.36 -9.79 6.42
C LEU A 290 22.14 -10.66 5.18
N PRO A 291 21.53 -11.85 5.32
CA PRO A 291 21.08 -12.64 4.18
C PRO A 291 20.10 -11.85 3.30
N SER A 292 19.93 -12.29 2.06
CA SER A 292 18.94 -11.72 1.15
C SER A 292 17.53 -12.29 1.36
N PRO A 293 16.47 -11.59 0.91
CA PRO A 293 15.13 -12.17 0.84
C PRO A 293 15.13 -13.52 0.09
N GLU A 294 15.89 -13.63 -1.00
CA GLU A 294 15.98 -14.87 -1.79
C GLU A 294 16.59 -16.03 -1.00
N GLN A 295 17.66 -15.78 -0.25
CA GLN A 295 18.31 -16.81 0.59
C GLN A 295 17.43 -17.28 1.75
N LEU A 296 16.45 -16.47 2.14
CA LEU A 296 15.53 -16.73 3.25
C LEU A 296 14.11 -17.08 2.78
N ARG A 297 13.93 -17.44 1.50
CA ARG A 297 12.64 -17.84 0.97
C ARG A 297 12.03 -18.97 1.80
N GLY A 298 10.76 -18.82 2.18
CA GLY A 298 10.02 -19.75 3.02
C GLY A 298 10.45 -19.79 4.49
N LYS A 299 11.30 -18.86 4.95
CA LYS A 299 11.80 -18.83 6.33
C LYS A 299 11.08 -17.81 7.20
N VAL A 300 10.92 -18.18 8.46
CA VAL A 300 10.40 -17.35 9.54
C VAL A 300 11.55 -17.01 10.48
N LEU A 301 11.79 -15.71 10.69
CA LEU A 301 12.83 -15.18 11.57
C LEU A 301 12.19 -14.66 12.85
N VAL A 302 12.89 -14.81 13.97
CA VAL A 302 12.45 -14.26 15.26
C VAL A 302 13.29 -13.03 15.59
N LYS A 303 12.62 -11.89 15.75
CA LYS A 303 13.17 -10.67 16.32
C LYS A 303 12.92 -10.64 17.82
N GLY A 304 13.98 -10.55 18.61
CA GLY A 304 13.90 -10.53 20.07
C GLY A 304 15.25 -10.31 20.75
N LYS A 305 15.25 -10.31 22.09
CA LYS A 305 16.49 -10.24 22.89
C LYS A 305 17.27 -11.56 22.77
N ARG A 306 18.58 -11.50 23.00
CA ARG A 306 19.47 -12.66 22.90
C ARG A 306 20.54 -12.65 23.99
N LEU A 307 20.82 -13.82 24.56
CA LEU A 307 21.87 -14.01 25.57
C LEU A 307 23.27 -13.80 24.96
N PRO A 308 24.22 -13.18 25.70
CA PRO A 308 25.61 -13.03 25.26
C PRO A 308 26.30 -14.37 25.02
N GLY A 309 27.09 -14.49 23.94
CA GLY A 309 27.94 -15.66 23.69
C GLY A 309 28.46 -15.75 22.25
N PRO A 310 29.40 -16.68 21.95
CA PRO A 310 29.98 -16.82 20.62
C PRO A 310 28.93 -17.22 19.56
N TRP A 311 29.12 -16.77 18.32
CA TRP A 311 28.26 -17.07 17.17
C TRP A 311 29.09 -17.62 16.00
N PRO A 312 28.66 -18.73 15.34
CA PRO A 312 27.59 -19.64 15.73
C PRO A 312 27.94 -20.39 17.03
N ARG A 313 26.96 -20.66 17.89
CA ARG A 313 27.17 -21.60 19.00
C ARG A 313 27.14 -22.99 18.39
N GLU A 314 28.27 -23.71 18.41
CA GLU A 314 28.28 -25.14 18.10
C GLU A 314 27.23 -25.83 18.98
N ALA A 315 26.46 -26.74 18.41
CA ALA A 315 25.48 -27.54 19.15
C ALA A 315 26.24 -28.44 20.15
N VAL A 316 26.53 -27.92 21.33
CA VAL A 316 27.14 -28.71 22.40
C VAL A 316 26.07 -29.70 22.88
N PRO A 317 26.36 -31.01 22.93
CA PRO A 317 25.45 -31.97 23.54
C PRO A 317 25.14 -31.49 24.96
N VAL A 318 23.86 -31.53 25.35
CA VAL A 318 23.39 -31.17 26.70
C VAL A 318 24.08 -32.10 27.71
N ALA A 319 25.22 -31.66 28.22
CA ALA A 319 25.96 -32.32 29.28
C ALA A 319 25.87 -31.43 30.52
N ASN A 320 24.94 -31.80 31.40
CA ASN A 320 24.85 -31.44 32.82
C ASN A 320 24.95 -29.94 33.18
N GLY A 321 23.79 -29.28 33.22
CA GLY A 321 23.30 -28.71 34.48
C GLY A 321 23.83 -27.36 34.97
N HIS A 322 24.27 -26.44 34.11
CA HIS A 322 24.53 -25.05 34.55
C HIS A 322 24.04 -24.00 33.52
N ASP A 323 23.06 -23.20 33.97
CA ASP A 323 22.36 -22.04 33.36
C ASP A 323 21.42 -22.26 32.15
N GLU A 324 20.17 -22.64 32.43
CA GLU A 324 19.03 -22.70 31.47
C GLU A 324 18.40 -21.30 31.17
N SER A 325 18.87 -20.25 31.85
CA SER A 325 18.40 -18.87 31.65
C SER A 325 19.51 -17.87 31.94
N GLY A 326 19.44 -16.69 31.33
CA GLY A 326 20.37 -15.60 31.64
C GLY A 326 19.69 -14.24 31.64
N GLU A 327 20.38 -13.23 32.16
CA GLU A 327 19.83 -11.89 32.30
C GLU A 327 20.08 -11.04 31.04
N VAL A 328 19.02 -10.41 30.51
CA VAL A 328 19.09 -9.37 29.46
C VAL A 328 18.53 -8.05 30.00
N SER A 329 18.90 -6.93 29.37
CA SER A 329 18.42 -5.61 29.78
C SER A 329 16.99 -5.37 29.30
N ASP A 330 16.11 -4.84 30.16
CA ASP A 330 14.76 -4.36 29.77
C ASP A 330 14.72 -2.85 29.56
N GLU A 331 15.87 -2.18 29.55
CA GLU A 331 15.94 -0.74 29.28
C GLU A 331 15.42 -0.37 27.88
N ASP A 332 15.39 -1.35 26.97
CA ASP A 332 14.81 -1.19 25.64
C ASP A 332 13.30 -0.93 25.74
N GLU A 333 12.53 -1.77 26.44
CA GLU A 333 11.08 -1.63 26.67
C GLU A 333 10.72 -0.37 27.47
N ALA A 334 11.53 -0.02 28.47
CA ALA A 334 11.33 1.22 29.23
C ALA A 334 11.67 2.50 28.43
N ALA A 335 12.48 2.40 27.37
CA ALA A 335 12.75 3.50 26.45
C ALA A 335 11.66 3.67 25.38
N GLU A 336 10.74 2.70 25.26
CA GLU A 336 9.56 2.72 24.39
C GLU A 336 8.36 3.42 25.06
N MET A 337 8.41 3.62 26.39
CA MET A 337 7.38 4.32 27.17
C MET A 337 7.51 5.85 27.05
N GLU A 338 6.43 6.53 26.61
CA GLU A 338 6.42 7.99 26.40
C GLU A 338 6.24 8.81 27.69
N ASP A 339 5.54 8.29 28.70
CA ASP A 339 5.25 9.04 29.93
C ASP A 339 6.50 9.17 30.80
N GLU A 340 7.00 10.40 30.93
CA GLU A 340 8.22 10.71 31.68
C GLU A 340 8.09 10.37 33.18
N SER A 341 6.87 10.43 33.74
CA SER A 341 6.60 10.07 35.13
C SER A 341 6.59 8.56 35.33
N VAL A 342 6.04 7.78 34.39
CA VAL A 342 6.08 6.31 34.39
C VAL A 342 7.50 5.82 34.14
N ARG A 343 8.19 6.40 33.15
CA ARG A 343 9.60 6.14 32.85
C ARG A 343 10.51 6.47 34.03
N ASN A 344 10.27 7.59 34.71
CA ASN A 344 10.98 7.95 35.93
C ASN A 344 10.58 7.07 37.11
N CYS A 345 9.34 6.59 37.22
CA CYS A 345 8.92 5.66 38.26
C CYS A 345 9.57 4.26 38.07
N VAL A 346 9.65 3.78 36.83
CA VAL A 346 10.38 2.55 36.44
C VAL A 346 11.88 2.72 36.68
N ARG A 347 12.46 3.88 36.35
CA ARG A 347 13.88 4.19 36.65
C ARG A 347 14.16 4.36 38.16
N GLN A 348 13.24 4.95 38.92
CA GLN A 348 13.37 5.18 40.36
C GLN A 348 13.17 3.90 41.20
N ARG A 349 12.48 2.88 40.68
CA ARG A 349 12.43 1.54 41.30
C ARG A 349 13.78 0.82 41.37
N GLY A 350 14.82 1.35 40.71
CA GLY A 350 16.21 1.19 41.13
C GLY A 350 16.86 -0.18 40.90
N LYS A 351 17.81 -0.20 39.95
CA LYS A 351 18.89 -1.18 39.73
C LYS A 351 18.45 -2.57 39.23
N LYS A 352 18.62 -2.74 37.90
CA LYS A 352 18.48 -3.99 37.12
C LYS A 352 17.04 -4.45 36.90
N CYS A 353 16.30 -3.75 36.04
CA CYS A 353 15.22 -4.40 35.28
C CYS A 353 15.90 -5.35 34.28
N LYS A 354 16.27 -6.51 34.80
CA LYS A 354 16.87 -7.59 34.06
C LYS A 354 15.80 -8.65 33.89
N GLN A 355 15.33 -8.83 32.67
CA GLN A 355 14.47 -9.96 32.37
C GLN A 355 15.36 -11.19 32.26
N ASN A 356 14.90 -12.26 32.90
CA ASN A 356 15.47 -13.58 32.69
C ASN A 356 14.96 -14.08 31.34
N LEU A 357 15.89 -14.31 30.42
CA LEU A 357 15.64 -14.86 29.09
C LEU A 357 16.03 -16.35 29.10
N SER A 358 15.08 -17.20 28.71
CA SER A 358 15.32 -18.63 28.49
C SER A 358 16.31 -18.86 27.35
N MET A 359 17.14 -19.88 27.49
CA MET A 359 18.09 -20.28 26.45
C MET A 359 17.37 -20.66 25.14
N GLU A 360 16.23 -21.34 25.25
CA GLU A 360 15.42 -21.83 24.14
C GLU A 360 14.90 -20.68 23.28
N LEU A 361 14.34 -19.63 23.90
CA LEU A 361 13.86 -18.45 23.18
C LEU A 361 15.02 -17.66 22.59
N SER A 362 16.12 -17.50 23.34
CA SER A 362 17.33 -16.84 22.87
C SER A 362 17.92 -17.52 21.62
N ASN A 363 17.86 -18.85 21.54
CA ASN A 363 18.39 -19.63 20.41
C ASN A 363 17.54 -19.48 19.14
N CYS A 364 16.29 -19.03 19.25
CA CYS A 364 15.46 -18.74 18.08
C CYS A 364 15.86 -17.42 17.38
N VAL A 365 16.60 -16.53 18.05
CA VAL A 365 17.01 -15.23 17.51
C VAL A 365 18.32 -15.33 16.76
N VAL A 366 18.25 -15.36 15.42
CA VAL A 366 19.40 -15.54 14.52
C VAL A 366 19.91 -14.19 13.99
N TYR A 367 19.20 -13.59 13.03
CA TYR A 367 19.63 -12.37 12.31
C TYR A 367 18.93 -11.09 12.77
N CYS A 368 18.01 -11.19 13.74
CA CYS A 368 17.16 -10.07 14.16
C CYS A 368 17.30 -9.81 15.67
N ARG A 369 18.54 -9.59 16.13
CA ARG A 369 18.81 -9.34 17.55
C ARG A 369 18.37 -7.93 17.93
N SER A 370 17.43 -7.83 18.87
CA SER A 370 16.99 -6.55 19.42
C SER A 370 18.08 -6.00 20.34
N VAL A 371 18.47 -4.74 20.13
CA VAL A 371 19.45 -4.04 20.95
C VAL A 371 19.05 -2.60 21.22
N GLN A 372 19.54 -2.06 22.32
CA GLN A 372 19.48 -0.64 22.61
C GLN A 372 20.26 0.16 21.56
N PHE A 373 19.62 1.19 21.01
CA PHE A 373 20.28 2.10 20.08
C PHE A 373 21.37 2.91 20.80
N PRO A 374 22.65 2.73 20.47
CA PRO A 374 23.76 3.38 21.17
C PRO A 374 24.13 4.77 20.60
N GLY A 375 23.41 5.23 19.56
CA GLY A 375 23.80 6.39 18.75
C GLY A 375 24.49 5.97 17.43
N PHE A 376 24.55 6.89 16.48
CA PHE A 376 25.19 6.67 15.17
C PHE A 376 26.73 6.69 15.21
N SER A 377 27.31 7.20 16.30
CA SER A 377 28.77 7.41 16.43
C SER A 377 29.61 6.14 16.56
N ARG A 378 29.00 4.94 16.58
CA ARG A 378 29.75 3.69 16.65
C ARG A 378 30.41 3.38 15.30
N PRO A 379 31.71 3.04 15.27
CA PRO A 379 32.38 2.64 14.03
C PRO A 379 31.67 1.45 13.40
N ARG A 380 31.46 1.51 12.07
CA ARG A 380 30.81 0.43 11.28
C ARG A 380 31.49 -0.93 11.45
N ASP A 381 32.80 -0.96 11.57
CA ASP A 381 33.57 -2.21 11.70
C ASP A 381 33.31 -2.93 13.03
N GLN A 382 32.70 -2.24 13.99
CA GLN A 382 32.28 -2.79 15.28
C GLN A 382 30.75 -3.00 15.35
N ALA A 383 30.02 -2.55 14.33
CA ALA A 383 28.57 -2.67 14.25
C ALA A 383 28.19 -4.05 13.71
N SER A 384 27.24 -4.70 14.38
CA SER A 384 26.74 -5.99 13.97
C SER A 384 25.54 -5.84 13.03
N ALA A 385 25.62 -6.39 11.82
CA ALA A 385 24.54 -6.28 10.82
C ALA A 385 23.21 -6.90 11.27
N TRP A 386 23.25 -7.89 12.18
CA TRP A 386 22.05 -8.55 12.73
C TRP A 386 21.40 -7.82 13.91
N ASP A 387 21.94 -6.66 14.31
CA ASP A 387 21.33 -5.85 15.35
C ASP A 387 20.22 -4.97 14.78
N ILE A 388 19.09 -4.95 15.48
CA ILE A 388 17.91 -4.17 15.15
C ILE A 388 17.63 -3.20 16.28
N SER A 389 17.55 -1.91 15.94
CA SER A 389 17.11 -0.86 16.85
C SER A 389 15.64 -0.52 16.58
N SER A 390 14.84 -0.41 17.65
CA SER A 390 13.44 0.00 17.57
C SER A 390 13.26 1.43 18.09
N PHE A 391 12.42 2.21 17.43
CA PHE A 391 12.21 3.63 17.71
C PHE A 391 10.71 3.96 17.71
N THR A 392 10.24 4.69 18.72
CA THR A 392 8.95 5.38 18.62
C THR A 392 8.99 6.39 17.48
N GLU A 393 7.85 6.68 16.85
CA GLU A 393 7.73 7.72 15.81
C GLU A 393 8.36 9.06 16.26
N THR A 394 8.22 9.42 17.54
CA THR A 394 8.69 10.67 18.12
C THR A 394 10.23 10.70 18.17
N LYS A 395 10.85 9.58 18.59
CA LYS A 395 12.31 9.44 18.66
C LYS A 395 12.93 9.34 17.26
N ALA A 396 12.33 8.56 16.37
CA ALA A 396 12.80 8.43 15.00
C ALA A 396 12.76 9.78 14.27
N ARG A 397 11.69 10.58 14.45
CA ARG A 397 11.58 11.92 13.85
C ARG A 397 12.59 12.91 14.45
N LYS A 398 12.98 12.75 15.71
CA LYS A 398 14.08 13.53 16.30
C LYS A 398 15.41 13.21 15.61
N LEU A 399 15.74 11.93 15.47
CA LEU A 399 16.97 11.48 14.79
C LEU A 399 17.01 11.89 13.31
N LEU A 400 15.87 11.84 12.62
CA LEU A 400 15.71 12.32 11.24
C LEU A 400 16.17 13.78 11.11
N ARG A 401 15.72 14.66 12.01
CA ARG A 401 16.02 16.11 11.96
C ARG A 401 17.45 16.42 12.38
N GLU A 402 17.96 15.73 13.40
CA GLU A 402 19.28 16.01 13.96
C GLU A 402 20.41 15.37 13.14
N ASP A 403 20.22 14.13 12.69
CA ASP A 403 21.29 13.28 12.13
C ASP A 403 20.81 12.48 10.89
N GLY A 404 19.98 13.09 10.03
CA GLY A 404 19.30 12.40 8.92
C GLY A 404 20.21 11.56 8.00
N ASN A 405 21.36 12.07 7.57
CA ASN A 405 22.30 11.33 6.72
C ASN A 405 22.96 10.15 7.47
N GLU A 406 23.29 10.31 8.75
CA GLU A 406 23.81 9.22 9.56
C GLU A 406 22.74 8.13 9.76
N PHE A 407 21.47 8.51 9.85
CA PHE A 407 20.37 7.55 9.89
C PHE A 407 20.25 6.79 8.56
N VAL A 408 20.36 7.47 7.41
CA VAL A 408 20.43 6.80 6.09
C VAL A 408 21.58 5.79 6.05
N ARG A 409 22.78 6.20 6.47
CA ARG A 409 23.97 5.33 6.48
C ARG A 409 23.79 4.13 7.39
N HIS A 410 23.22 4.32 8.58
CA HIS A 410 22.89 3.24 9.51
C HIS A 410 22.00 2.18 8.85
N ASN A 411 20.95 2.64 8.14
CA ASN A 411 19.98 1.78 7.47
C ASN A 411 20.49 1.06 6.21
N THR A 412 21.72 1.32 5.75
CA THR A 412 22.32 0.49 4.70
C THR A 412 22.85 -0.85 5.25
N LEU A 413 23.21 -0.90 6.54
CA LEU A 413 23.81 -2.08 7.17
C LEU A 413 22.84 -2.80 8.11
N GLN A 414 22.13 -2.05 8.95
CA GLN A 414 21.27 -2.57 10.02
C GLN A 414 19.79 -2.31 9.69
N LEU A 415 18.91 -3.11 10.30
CA LEU A 415 17.47 -2.87 10.21
C LEU A 415 17.03 -1.91 11.33
N SER A 416 16.22 -0.93 10.95
CA SER A 416 15.53 -0.05 11.90
C SER A 416 14.04 -0.34 11.89
N ARG A 417 13.49 -0.49 13.10
CA ARG A 417 12.05 -0.59 13.32
C ARG A 417 11.50 0.74 13.85
N VAL A 418 10.46 1.27 13.20
CA VAL A 418 9.69 2.42 13.68
C VAL A 418 8.28 1.96 14.02
N TYR A 419 7.70 2.44 15.11
CA TYR A 419 6.34 2.09 15.54
C TYR A 419 5.58 3.30 16.12
N PRO A 420 4.23 3.24 16.15
CA PRO A 420 3.39 4.35 16.59
C PRO A 420 3.60 4.72 18.06
N ALA A 421 3.42 6.00 18.38
CA ALA A 421 3.47 6.50 19.75
C ALA A 421 2.33 5.95 20.62
N GLY A 422 2.61 5.64 21.90
CA GLY A 422 1.62 5.12 22.84
C GLY A 422 0.40 6.03 23.07
N ARG A 423 0.53 7.34 22.82
CA ARG A 423 -0.60 8.28 22.83
C ARG A 423 -1.69 7.98 21.78
N ARG A 424 -1.38 7.21 20.72
CA ARG A 424 -2.30 6.81 19.64
C ARG A 424 -3.19 5.64 20.07
N THR A 425 -3.92 5.85 21.16
CA THR A 425 -4.79 4.84 21.77
C THR A 425 -5.96 4.43 20.85
N ASP A 426 -6.32 5.29 19.90
CA ASP A 426 -7.30 5.05 18.83
C ASP A 426 -6.74 4.21 17.67
N SER A 427 -5.49 3.73 17.77
CA SER A 427 -4.78 3.02 16.71
C SER A 427 -4.53 3.86 15.45
N SER A 428 -4.55 5.19 15.53
CA SER A 428 -4.15 6.07 14.42
C SER A 428 -2.72 5.78 13.94
N ASN A 429 -2.41 6.14 12.71
CA ASN A 429 -1.09 5.94 12.09
C ASN A 429 -0.32 7.25 11.96
N TYR A 430 0.99 7.12 11.76
CA TYR A 430 1.87 8.22 11.37
C TYR A 430 2.24 8.10 9.90
N ASN A 431 2.60 9.21 9.25
CA ASN A 431 3.02 9.18 7.86
C ASN A 431 4.29 8.30 7.70
N PRO A 432 4.21 7.14 7.01
CA PRO A 432 5.34 6.24 6.88
C PRO A 432 6.45 6.80 5.97
N GLN A 433 6.10 7.73 5.07
CA GLN A 433 7.03 8.32 4.09
C GLN A 433 8.23 8.99 4.77
N GLU A 434 8.02 9.65 5.92
CA GLU A 434 9.08 10.33 6.67
C GLU A 434 10.24 9.37 7.01
N PHE A 435 9.93 8.10 7.26
CA PHE A 435 10.89 7.08 7.67
C PHE A 435 11.44 6.28 6.48
N TRP A 436 10.65 6.09 5.42
CA TRP A 436 11.17 5.54 4.17
C TRP A 436 12.21 6.46 3.53
N ASN A 437 12.05 7.79 3.67
CA ASN A 437 13.01 8.79 3.22
C ASN A 437 14.43 8.60 3.81
N VAL A 438 14.54 8.08 5.05
CA VAL A 438 15.83 7.73 5.68
C VAL A 438 16.21 6.26 5.51
N GLY A 439 15.46 5.49 4.71
CA GLY A 439 15.76 4.09 4.45
C GLY A 439 15.37 3.12 5.56
N CYS A 440 14.56 3.52 6.55
CA CYS A 440 14.04 2.61 7.58
C CYS A 440 13.20 1.51 6.92
N GLN A 441 13.49 0.25 7.28
CA GLN A 441 12.95 -0.92 6.59
C GLN A 441 11.65 -1.40 7.23
N ILE A 442 11.59 -1.44 8.56
CA ILE A 442 10.45 -1.97 9.32
C ILE A 442 9.64 -0.79 9.86
N VAL A 443 8.87 -0.15 9.00
CA VAL A 443 7.99 0.97 9.37
C VAL A 443 6.61 0.40 9.71
N ALA A 444 6.37 0.10 10.98
CA ALA A 444 5.22 -0.67 11.43
C ALA A 444 3.97 0.20 11.62
N LEU A 445 2.86 -0.17 10.97
CA LEU A 445 1.58 0.54 11.04
C LEU A 445 0.48 -0.31 11.66
N ASN A 446 -0.53 0.34 12.22
CA ASN A 446 -1.77 -0.26 12.69
C ASN A 446 -2.67 -0.58 11.48
N PHE A 447 -2.58 -1.81 10.98
CA PHE A 447 -3.28 -2.26 9.76
C PHE A 447 -4.82 -2.28 9.89
N GLN A 448 -5.32 -2.26 11.12
CA GLN A 448 -6.74 -2.15 11.42
C GLN A 448 -7.33 -0.79 11.11
N THR A 449 -6.49 0.25 11.07
CA THR A 449 -6.91 1.63 10.94
C THR A 449 -6.72 2.08 9.51
N ALA A 450 -7.83 2.13 8.79
CA ALA A 450 -7.88 2.74 7.48
C ALA A 450 -7.61 4.26 7.56
N GLY A 451 -6.90 4.79 6.57
CA GLY A 451 -6.46 6.19 6.56
C GLY A 451 -5.47 6.46 5.43
N ASP A 452 -5.10 7.71 5.26
CA ASP A 452 -4.11 8.15 4.27
C ASP A 452 -2.76 7.46 4.47
N GLU A 453 -2.35 7.17 5.71
CA GLU A 453 -1.11 6.44 5.96
C GLU A 453 -1.14 5.00 5.45
N MET A 454 -2.27 4.30 5.61
CA MET A 454 -2.45 2.94 5.08
C MET A 454 -2.66 2.94 3.57
N ASP A 455 -3.27 4.00 3.00
CA ASP A 455 -3.35 4.18 1.54
C ASP A 455 -1.94 4.25 0.93
N LEU A 456 -1.04 5.04 1.54
CA LEU A 456 0.36 5.14 1.12
C LEU A 456 1.10 3.81 1.27
N HIS A 457 0.89 3.09 2.38
CA HIS A 457 1.43 1.74 2.57
C HIS A 457 1.00 0.79 1.46
N ASP A 458 -0.31 0.70 1.19
CA ASP A 458 -0.84 -0.24 0.20
C ASP A 458 -0.38 0.15 -1.22
N GLY A 459 -0.31 1.45 -1.54
CA GLY A 459 0.25 1.95 -2.79
C GLY A 459 1.75 1.69 -2.97
N HIS A 460 2.53 1.76 -1.89
CA HIS A 460 3.97 1.47 -1.90
C HIS A 460 4.25 -0.02 -2.08
N PHE A 461 3.60 -0.87 -1.29
CA PHE A 461 3.88 -2.32 -1.25
C PHE A 461 3.15 -3.14 -2.31
N ARG A 462 2.30 -2.52 -3.14
CA ARG A 462 1.80 -3.16 -4.37
C ARG A 462 2.92 -3.43 -5.38
N GLN A 463 4.01 -2.67 -5.32
CA GLN A 463 5.19 -2.89 -6.15
C GLN A 463 5.76 -4.30 -6.00
N ASN A 464 6.55 -4.72 -7.00
CA ASN A 464 7.31 -5.97 -6.96
C ASN A 464 6.43 -7.20 -6.66
N GLY A 465 5.29 -7.29 -7.36
CA GLY A 465 4.31 -8.36 -7.23
C GLY A 465 3.59 -8.43 -5.88
N GLY A 466 3.52 -7.32 -5.14
CA GLY A 466 2.86 -7.30 -3.84
C GLY A 466 3.56 -8.16 -2.79
N CYS A 467 4.84 -8.47 -2.98
CA CYS A 467 5.53 -9.51 -2.21
C CYS A 467 5.93 -9.06 -0.79
N GLY A 468 5.69 -7.79 -0.45
CA GLY A 468 6.01 -7.19 0.84
C GLY A 468 7.46 -6.74 1.03
N TYR A 469 8.29 -6.87 -0.01
CA TYR A 469 9.67 -6.38 -0.07
C TYR A 469 9.87 -5.49 -1.29
N VAL A 470 10.27 -4.24 -1.06
CA VAL A 470 10.55 -3.24 -2.10
C VAL A 470 12.01 -2.83 -1.99
N LEU A 471 12.79 -3.00 -3.06
CA LEU A 471 14.21 -2.64 -3.05
C LEU A 471 14.34 -1.12 -2.92
N LYS A 472 15.19 -0.66 -2.00
CA LYS A 472 15.47 0.76 -1.82
C LYS A 472 16.23 1.33 -3.02
N PRO A 473 16.07 2.63 -3.32
CA PRO A 473 16.93 3.36 -4.24
C PRO A 473 18.42 3.15 -3.96
N ALA A 474 19.24 3.18 -5.01
CA ALA A 474 20.67 2.88 -4.91
C ALA A 474 21.39 3.78 -3.87
N PHE A 475 21.02 5.05 -3.80
CA PHE A 475 21.60 6.00 -2.85
C PHE A 475 21.19 5.78 -1.38
N LEU A 476 20.12 5.01 -1.12
CA LEU A 476 19.73 4.55 0.23
C LEU A 476 20.31 3.16 0.58
N CYS A 477 21.07 2.58 -0.35
CA CYS A 477 21.84 1.35 -0.16
C CYS A 477 23.35 1.62 -0.11
N ASP A 478 23.80 2.81 -0.52
CA ASP A 478 25.21 3.18 -0.53
C ASP A 478 25.69 3.60 0.87
N PRO A 479 26.64 2.88 1.48
CA PRO A 479 27.16 3.21 2.80
C PRO A 479 27.92 4.54 2.86
N THR A 480 28.38 5.05 1.71
CA THR A 480 29.12 6.31 1.58
C THR A 480 28.25 7.50 1.18
N THR A 481 26.94 7.28 1.06
CA THR A 481 25.98 8.29 0.60
C THR A 481 26.06 9.58 1.41
N ALA A 482 25.96 10.71 0.69
CA ALA A 482 25.80 12.05 1.26
C ALA A 482 24.34 12.53 1.19
N PHE A 483 23.40 11.63 0.85
CA PHE A 483 21.98 11.98 0.74
C PHE A 483 21.42 12.44 2.09
N GLN A 484 20.84 13.64 2.10
CA GLN A 484 20.16 14.24 3.23
C GLN A 484 18.69 14.46 2.86
N PRO A 485 17.73 13.73 3.44
CA PRO A 485 16.34 13.82 3.01
C PRO A 485 15.70 15.19 3.20
N GLU A 486 16.03 15.92 4.27
CA GLU A 486 15.48 17.27 4.52
C GLU A 486 15.98 18.33 3.55
N ASN A 487 17.17 18.12 2.97
CA ASN A 487 17.77 19.08 2.04
C ASN A 487 18.63 18.33 0.99
N PRO A 488 17.99 17.64 0.03
CA PRO A 488 18.72 16.87 -0.98
C PRO A 488 19.63 17.79 -1.80
N GLN A 489 20.93 17.50 -1.83
CA GLN A 489 21.91 18.28 -2.58
C GLN A 489 21.97 17.84 -4.05
N PRO A 490 22.37 18.74 -4.99
CA PRO A 490 22.61 18.36 -6.37
C PRO A 490 23.57 17.17 -6.48
N GLY A 491 23.19 16.16 -7.28
CA GLY A 491 23.94 14.92 -7.43
C GLY A 491 23.15 13.71 -6.92
N ILE A 492 23.61 13.09 -5.83
CA ILE A 492 23.10 11.80 -5.34
C ILE A 492 21.60 11.93 -4.96
N GLY A 493 20.74 11.24 -5.70
CA GLY A 493 19.29 11.16 -5.46
C GLY A 493 18.47 12.34 -5.98
N LEU A 494 19.07 13.51 -6.23
CA LEU A 494 18.36 14.67 -6.78
C LEU A 494 18.25 14.57 -8.31
N HIS A 495 17.06 14.22 -8.79
CA HIS A 495 16.70 14.20 -10.21
C HIS A 495 15.33 14.84 -10.41
N THR A 496 15.32 16.16 -10.62
CA THR A 496 14.08 16.91 -10.72
C THR A 496 13.32 16.63 -12.01
N VAL A 497 12.09 16.15 -11.86
CA VAL A 497 11.13 15.95 -12.94
C VAL A 497 9.91 16.84 -12.71
N ARG A 498 9.34 17.33 -13.81
CA ARG A 498 8.04 17.97 -13.84
C ARG A 498 6.98 16.94 -14.17
N LEU A 499 6.12 16.69 -13.21
CA LEU A 499 4.93 15.87 -13.37
C LEU A 499 3.74 16.78 -13.68
N THR A 500 3.07 16.55 -14.80
CA THR A 500 1.84 17.23 -15.18
C THR A 500 0.72 16.21 -15.29
N ILE A 501 -0.33 16.41 -14.50
CA ILE A 501 -1.53 15.57 -14.49
C ILE A 501 -2.70 16.42 -14.96
N LYS A 502 -3.30 16.05 -16.09
CA LYS A 502 -4.59 16.57 -16.50
C LYS A 502 -5.68 15.66 -15.95
N VAL A 503 -6.46 16.13 -15.00
CA VAL A 503 -7.66 15.45 -14.50
C VAL A 503 -8.79 15.71 -15.51
N ILE A 504 -9.17 14.70 -16.27
CA ILE A 504 -10.12 14.85 -17.39
C ILE A 504 -11.54 14.63 -16.88
N SER A 505 -11.85 13.41 -16.43
CA SER A 505 -13.21 13.03 -16.02
C SER A 505 -13.22 11.92 -14.97
N GLY A 506 -14.33 11.82 -14.24
CA GLY A 506 -14.63 10.73 -13.31
C GLY A 506 -15.74 9.85 -13.87
N GLN A 507 -15.82 8.61 -13.41
CA GLN A 507 -16.86 7.67 -13.81
C GLN A 507 -17.43 6.99 -12.57
N GLN A 508 -18.76 7.02 -12.43
CA GLN A 508 -19.55 6.29 -11.43
C GLN A 508 -18.96 6.39 -10.03
N LEU A 509 -18.66 7.61 -9.60
CA LEU A 509 -18.19 7.91 -8.25
C LEU A 509 -19.27 7.50 -7.23
N PRO A 510 -18.88 6.78 -6.15
CA PRO A 510 -19.83 6.31 -5.16
C PRO A 510 -20.45 7.47 -4.39
N LYS A 511 -21.63 7.25 -3.82
CA LYS A 511 -22.18 8.17 -2.81
C LYS A 511 -21.47 7.96 -1.48
N VAL A 512 -21.30 9.05 -0.73
CA VAL A 512 -20.78 8.99 0.64
C VAL A 512 -21.75 8.18 1.52
N PRO A 513 -21.25 7.26 2.37
CA PRO A 513 -22.08 6.55 3.34
C PRO A 513 -22.87 7.52 4.23
N HIS A 514 -24.12 7.18 4.56
CA HIS A 514 -25.01 7.99 5.41
C HIS A 514 -25.50 9.33 4.82
N SER A 515 -25.21 9.60 3.54
CA SER A 515 -25.80 10.72 2.82
C SER A 515 -27.33 10.57 2.67
N ASN A 516 -28.06 11.69 2.61
CA ASN A 516 -29.51 11.71 2.53
C ASN A 516 -30.03 10.97 1.28
N LYS A 517 -31.18 10.30 1.37
CA LYS A 517 -31.79 9.63 0.21
C LYS A 517 -32.08 10.65 -0.91
N GLY A 518 -31.25 10.60 -1.95
CA GLY A 518 -31.37 11.48 -3.12
C GLY A 518 -30.32 12.57 -3.22
N SER A 519 -29.40 12.71 -2.25
CA SER A 519 -28.21 13.54 -2.41
C SER A 519 -27.34 13.00 -3.54
N ILE A 520 -26.70 13.93 -4.23
CA ILE A 520 -25.75 13.65 -5.29
C ILE A 520 -24.49 14.38 -4.90
N ILE A 521 -23.36 13.73 -5.11
CA ILE A 521 -22.08 14.28 -4.69
C ILE A 521 -21.69 15.46 -5.58
N ASP A 522 -20.91 16.37 -5.02
CA ASP A 522 -20.28 17.51 -5.66
C ASP A 522 -18.77 17.25 -5.78
N PRO A 523 -18.30 16.40 -6.71
CA PRO A 523 -16.99 15.81 -6.57
C PRO A 523 -15.88 16.75 -6.99
N LEU A 524 -14.78 16.75 -6.23
CA LEU A 524 -13.49 17.29 -6.62
C LEU A 524 -12.41 16.21 -6.56
N VAL A 525 -11.31 16.43 -7.28
CA VAL A 525 -10.14 15.55 -7.26
C VAL A 525 -8.96 16.29 -6.69
N ARG A 526 -8.40 15.76 -5.60
CA ARG A 526 -7.17 16.23 -4.97
C ARG A 526 -6.04 15.26 -5.30
N VAL A 527 -4.91 15.79 -5.77
CA VAL A 527 -3.70 15.02 -6.06
C VAL A 527 -2.60 15.49 -5.11
N GLU A 528 -2.05 14.52 -4.38
CA GLU A 528 -1.01 14.71 -3.38
C GLU A 528 0.28 14.02 -3.84
N VAL A 529 1.41 14.66 -3.64
CA VAL A 529 2.75 14.06 -3.76
C VAL A 529 3.32 13.93 -2.35
N HIS A 530 3.76 12.72 -2.02
CA HIS A 530 4.39 12.37 -0.75
C HIS A 530 5.80 11.86 -1.03
N GLY A 531 6.83 12.49 -0.47
CA GLY A 531 8.21 12.11 -0.72
C GLY A 531 9.13 12.74 0.31
N VAL A 532 10.31 13.20 -0.13
CA VAL A 532 11.12 14.12 0.68
C VAL A 532 10.35 15.41 0.96
N PRO A 533 10.64 16.16 2.05
CA PRO A 533 9.92 17.39 2.38
C PRO A 533 9.81 18.41 1.24
N LEU A 534 10.81 18.48 0.36
CA LEU A 534 10.81 19.36 -0.81
C LEU A 534 9.79 18.98 -1.90
N ASP A 535 9.39 17.71 -1.95
CA ASP A 535 8.46 17.16 -2.96
C ASP A 535 7.01 17.18 -2.49
N ASN A 536 6.79 17.33 -1.17
CA ASN A 536 5.46 17.30 -0.58
C ASN A 536 4.61 18.46 -1.09
N ALA A 537 3.56 18.13 -1.85
CA ALA A 537 2.68 19.11 -2.47
C ALA A 537 1.26 18.53 -2.62
N ARG A 538 0.26 19.41 -2.59
CA ARG A 538 -1.14 19.05 -2.83
C ARG A 538 -1.79 20.10 -3.71
N TYR A 539 -2.49 19.65 -4.74
CA TYR A 539 -3.34 20.50 -5.59
C TYR A 539 -4.67 19.82 -5.83
N GLU A 540 -5.71 20.61 -6.05
CA GLU A 540 -7.08 20.14 -6.24
C GLU A 540 -7.72 20.78 -7.46
N THR A 541 -8.65 20.07 -8.08
CA THR A 541 -9.55 20.62 -9.09
C THR A 541 -10.66 21.42 -8.40
N LYS A 542 -11.42 22.18 -9.18
CA LYS A 542 -12.72 22.66 -8.75
C LYS A 542 -13.67 21.48 -8.52
N TYR A 543 -14.70 21.68 -7.70
CA TYR A 543 -15.80 20.73 -7.61
C TYR A 543 -16.73 20.86 -8.81
N ILE A 544 -17.49 19.79 -9.09
CA ILE A 544 -18.55 19.78 -10.10
C ILE A 544 -19.87 19.62 -9.36
N ASP A 545 -20.81 20.54 -9.57
CA ASP A 545 -22.13 20.46 -8.92
C ASP A 545 -22.92 19.22 -9.38
N ASN A 546 -23.40 18.45 -8.41
CA ASN A 546 -24.39 17.39 -8.50
C ASN A 546 -24.15 16.38 -9.64
N ASN A 547 -22.90 15.96 -9.83
CA ASN A 547 -22.54 14.96 -10.82
C ASN A 547 -21.49 13.97 -10.31
N GLY A 548 -21.94 12.86 -9.74
CA GLY A 548 -21.08 11.73 -9.40
C GLY A 548 -20.92 10.68 -10.50
N PHE A 549 -21.70 10.72 -11.58
CA PHE A 549 -21.67 9.63 -12.58
C PHE A 549 -20.64 9.83 -13.66
N ASN A 550 -20.49 11.05 -14.17
CA ASN A 550 -19.55 11.36 -15.26
C ASN A 550 -19.02 12.81 -15.19
N PRO A 551 -18.56 13.30 -14.02
CA PRO A 551 -18.04 14.66 -13.91
C PRO A 551 -16.84 14.85 -14.85
N GLN A 552 -16.71 16.05 -15.43
CA GLN A 552 -15.56 16.44 -16.25
C GLN A 552 -14.94 17.72 -15.70
N TRP A 553 -13.66 17.64 -15.32
CA TRP A 553 -12.90 18.78 -14.78
C TRP A 553 -12.06 19.45 -15.86
N ASN A 554 -11.35 18.65 -16.66
CA ASN A 554 -10.38 19.13 -17.66
C ASN A 554 -9.30 20.09 -17.10
N GLU A 555 -8.91 19.92 -15.84
CA GLU A 555 -7.95 20.78 -15.15
C GLU A 555 -6.54 20.17 -15.14
N ILE A 556 -5.52 21.02 -15.13
CA ILE A 556 -4.11 20.61 -15.17
C ILE A 556 -3.45 20.96 -13.84
N LEU A 557 -2.92 19.95 -13.16
CA LEU A 557 -2.14 20.06 -11.93
C LEU A 557 -0.67 19.77 -12.26
N SER A 558 0.27 20.59 -11.79
CA SER A 558 1.70 20.45 -12.08
C SER A 558 2.54 20.45 -10.81
N PHE A 559 3.47 19.51 -10.74
CA PHE A 559 4.33 19.25 -9.59
C PHE A 559 5.79 19.21 -10.06
N ASN A 560 6.69 19.74 -9.23
CA ASN A 560 8.13 19.48 -9.37
C ASN A 560 8.51 18.42 -8.33
N ILE A 561 9.01 17.27 -8.79
CA ILE A 561 9.40 16.15 -7.94
C ILE A 561 10.91 16.03 -8.06
N ASN A 562 11.62 16.27 -6.97
CA ASN A 562 13.07 16.36 -6.90
C ASN A 562 13.73 15.00 -6.66
N VAL A 563 13.06 14.09 -5.95
CA VAL A 563 13.56 12.74 -5.65
C VAL A 563 12.49 11.71 -6.05
N PRO A 564 12.24 11.51 -7.36
CA PRO A 564 11.16 10.66 -7.85
C PRO A 564 11.26 9.20 -7.38
N GLU A 565 12.47 8.69 -7.14
CA GLU A 565 12.69 7.30 -6.70
C GLU A 565 12.09 6.96 -5.34
N VAL A 566 11.77 7.94 -4.49
CA VAL A 566 11.10 7.73 -3.19
C VAL A 566 9.69 8.33 -3.13
N ALA A 567 9.22 8.98 -4.20
CA ALA A 567 7.95 9.69 -4.20
C ALA A 567 6.76 8.75 -4.44
N LEU A 568 5.64 9.05 -3.79
CA LEU A 568 4.33 8.47 -4.02
C LEU A 568 3.34 9.55 -4.41
N LEU A 569 2.36 9.17 -5.22
CA LEU A 569 1.20 9.97 -5.53
C LEU A 569 -0.02 9.37 -4.85
N ARG A 570 -0.93 10.24 -4.42
CA ARG A 570 -2.25 9.87 -3.94
C ARG A 570 -3.32 10.73 -4.61
N PHE A 571 -4.25 10.06 -5.27
CA PHE A 571 -5.44 10.66 -5.87
C PHE A 571 -6.59 10.48 -4.89
N VAL A 572 -7.28 11.55 -4.54
CA VAL A 572 -8.40 11.55 -3.61
C VAL A 572 -9.59 12.18 -4.30
N VAL A 573 -10.72 11.50 -4.26
CA VAL A 573 -12.01 12.05 -4.65
C VAL A 573 -12.75 12.41 -3.36
N GLU A 574 -13.23 13.64 -3.30
CA GLU A 574 -13.98 14.16 -2.15
C GLU A 574 -15.31 14.74 -2.63
N ASP A 575 -16.31 14.69 -1.76
CA ASP A 575 -17.61 15.32 -1.93
C ASP A 575 -17.56 16.70 -1.25
N HIS A 576 -17.70 17.76 -2.04
CA HIS A 576 -17.56 19.13 -1.54
C HIS A 576 -18.75 19.50 -0.65
N ASP A 577 -18.46 20.00 0.56
CA ASP A 577 -19.46 20.60 1.42
C ASP A 577 -19.06 22.03 1.79
N THR A 578 -20.02 22.95 1.77
CA THR A 578 -19.78 24.38 2.07
C THR A 578 -19.81 24.68 3.58
N ALA A 579 -20.45 23.82 4.37
CA ALA A 579 -20.66 23.97 5.80
C ALA A 579 -19.78 23.04 6.65
N THR A 580 -19.37 21.89 6.12
CA THR A 580 -18.50 20.91 6.80
C THR A 580 -17.23 20.62 6.00
N PRO A 581 -16.21 19.96 6.59
CA PRO A 581 -15.11 19.41 5.82
C PRO A 581 -15.64 18.47 4.73
N ASN A 582 -14.98 18.46 3.57
CA ASN A 582 -15.36 17.58 2.47
C ASN A 582 -15.35 16.11 2.92
N ASP A 583 -16.34 15.36 2.44
CA ASP A 583 -16.43 13.94 2.74
C ASP A 583 -15.55 13.12 1.80
N PHE A 584 -14.82 12.15 2.35
CA PHE A 584 -14.05 11.22 1.54
C PHE A 584 -14.97 10.33 0.71
N VAL A 585 -14.72 10.27 -0.60
CA VAL A 585 -15.45 9.39 -1.53
C VAL A 585 -14.62 8.15 -1.86
N ALA A 586 -13.41 8.34 -2.38
CA ALA A 586 -12.52 7.26 -2.78
C ALA A 586 -11.08 7.75 -2.96
N GLN A 587 -10.12 6.83 -3.07
CA GLN A 587 -8.71 7.14 -3.29
C GLN A 587 -8.00 6.17 -4.22
N TYR A 588 -6.82 6.55 -4.69
CA TYR A 588 -5.83 5.65 -5.26
C TYR A 588 -4.41 6.15 -5.00
N SER A 589 -3.56 5.31 -4.40
CA SER A 589 -2.14 5.59 -4.14
C SER A 589 -1.22 4.74 -5.02
N ILE A 590 -0.11 5.34 -5.47
CA ILE A 590 0.85 4.71 -6.38
C ILE A 590 2.27 5.27 -6.17
N ALA A 591 3.28 4.40 -6.21
CA ALA A 591 4.68 4.85 -6.26
C ALA A 591 4.99 5.51 -7.62
N PHE A 592 5.77 6.60 -7.61
CA PHE A 592 6.12 7.33 -8.83
C PHE A 592 6.81 6.42 -9.86
N SER A 593 7.66 5.51 -9.42
CA SER A 593 8.33 4.48 -10.25
C SER A 593 7.38 3.56 -11.02
N SER A 594 6.14 3.42 -10.55
CA SER A 594 5.12 2.51 -11.13
C SER A 594 4.11 3.24 -12.01
N LEU A 595 4.31 4.53 -12.23
CA LEU A 595 3.38 5.39 -12.96
C LEU A 595 3.65 5.33 -14.47
N ARG A 596 2.60 5.08 -15.26
CA ARG A 596 2.65 5.17 -16.72
C ARG A 596 2.16 6.51 -17.23
N GLN A 597 2.84 7.04 -18.26
CA GLN A 597 2.47 8.30 -18.92
C GLN A 597 1.28 8.13 -19.88
N GLY A 598 0.73 9.25 -20.37
CA GLY A 598 -0.36 9.28 -21.33
C GLY A 598 -1.76 9.22 -20.74
N TYR A 599 -2.74 8.86 -21.57
CA TYR A 599 -4.15 8.77 -21.17
C TYR A 599 -4.40 7.46 -20.42
N ARG A 600 -4.72 7.56 -19.13
CA ARG A 600 -4.81 6.41 -18.23
C ARG A 600 -6.08 6.43 -17.39
N HIS A 601 -6.55 5.23 -17.07
CA HIS A 601 -7.61 5.01 -16.09
C HIS A 601 -7.04 4.64 -14.73
N ILE A 602 -7.60 5.26 -13.69
CA ILE A 602 -7.33 4.97 -12.28
C ILE A 602 -8.56 4.27 -11.70
N PRO A 603 -8.48 3.00 -11.27
CA PRO A 603 -9.55 2.39 -10.51
C PRO A 603 -9.59 2.99 -9.09
N LEU A 604 -10.77 3.37 -8.62
CA LEU A 604 -10.90 3.99 -7.29
C LEU A 604 -11.10 2.93 -6.19
N LEU A 605 -10.53 3.21 -5.03
CA LEU A 605 -10.57 2.37 -3.83
C LEU A 605 -11.36 3.06 -2.72
N SER A 606 -12.11 2.29 -1.93
CA SER A 606 -12.76 2.78 -0.71
C SER A 606 -11.74 2.97 0.40
N ARG A 607 -12.20 3.52 1.53
CA ARG A 607 -11.34 3.85 2.68
C ARG A 607 -10.54 2.65 3.20
N ASP A 608 -11.08 1.45 3.13
CA ASP A 608 -10.44 0.19 3.55
C ASP A 608 -9.50 -0.42 2.48
N GLY A 609 -9.34 0.24 1.32
CA GLY A 609 -8.54 -0.24 0.19
C GLY A 609 -9.28 -1.19 -0.76
N THR A 610 -10.58 -1.42 -0.57
CA THR A 610 -11.37 -2.28 -1.46
C THR A 610 -11.69 -1.56 -2.78
N ARG A 611 -11.63 -2.25 -3.92
CA ARG A 611 -11.96 -1.66 -5.22
C ARG A 611 -13.44 -1.31 -5.31
N VAL A 612 -13.74 -0.06 -5.67
CA VAL A 612 -15.12 0.41 -5.90
C VAL A 612 -15.44 0.27 -7.38
N GLU A 613 -15.91 -0.90 -7.81
CA GLU A 613 -16.26 -1.10 -9.22
C GLU A 613 -17.65 -0.53 -9.56
N PRO A 614 -17.83 0.13 -10.72
CA PRO A 614 -16.84 0.39 -11.79
C PRO A 614 -16.23 1.81 -11.71
N SER A 615 -16.06 2.35 -10.51
CA SER A 615 -15.63 3.73 -10.28
C SER A 615 -14.18 3.98 -10.73
N SER A 616 -13.96 5.04 -11.51
CA SER A 616 -12.64 5.39 -12.02
C SER A 616 -12.43 6.87 -12.28
N LEU A 617 -11.16 7.30 -12.33
CA LEU A 617 -10.76 8.56 -12.93
C LEU A 617 -10.10 8.31 -14.28
N PHE A 618 -10.35 9.21 -15.24
CA PHE A 618 -9.63 9.29 -16.50
C PHE A 618 -8.74 10.52 -16.48
N ILE A 619 -7.43 10.30 -16.68
CA ILE A 619 -6.43 11.35 -16.59
C ILE A 619 -5.45 11.27 -17.76
N HIS A 620 -4.69 12.35 -17.97
CA HIS A 620 -3.52 12.32 -18.83
C HIS A 620 -2.27 12.71 -18.04
N VAL A 621 -1.26 11.86 -18.04
CA VAL A 621 -0.01 12.07 -17.31
C VAL A 621 1.14 12.39 -18.25
N LYS A 622 1.94 13.39 -17.91
CA LYS A 622 3.17 13.73 -18.61
C LYS A 622 4.29 13.95 -17.60
N ILE A 623 5.42 13.32 -17.85
CA ILE A 623 6.66 13.50 -17.08
C ILE A 623 7.69 14.12 -18.02
N ALA A 624 8.33 15.20 -17.59
CA ALA A 624 9.40 15.84 -18.33
C ALA A 624 10.57 16.15 -17.39
N ASN A 625 11.80 15.92 -17.84
CA ASN A 625 12.98 16.32 -17.07
C ASN A 625 13.05 17.85 -17.01
N VAL A 626 13.36 18.38 -15.83
CA VAL A 626 13.66 19.81 -15.65
C VAL A 626 15.15 19.98 -15.91
N THR A 627 15.49 20.51 -17.08
CA THR A 627 16.87 20.87 -17.46
C THR A 627 17.35 22.09 -16.72
#